data_AF-A0A822J9R6-F1
#
_entry.id   AF-A0A822J9R6-F1
#
_cell.length_a   1.000
_cell.length_b   1.000
_cell.length_c   1.000
_cell.angle_alpha   90.00
_cell.angle_beta   90.00
_cell.angle_gamma   90.00
#
_symmetry.space_group_name_H-M   'P 1'
#
loop_
_entity.id
_entity.type
_entity.pdbx_description
1 polymer ?
#
loop_
_entity_poly.entity_id
_entity_poly.type
_entity_poly.pdbx_seq_one_letter_code
_entity_poly.pdbx_strand_id
1 'polypeptide(L)'
;MAIHPIEYRYGHTEMKAVWNEHTRLSKMLSVEAALAKAQVHLNNIPKGMDEKISTGAKKVTLERVKEIENEIHHDVMAVVLALAEQSDDAGKWIHFGATSNDILDTATALQIKDALLILRKETVKLRQVLIESALSNKNTVCAGRTHGQIGVPTTYGLRFAIWASEIDRHIERLDQLTPRATVGKMSGAVGTQAAFGKKGIEIQEKTMEYLGIEAADVSNQVIQRDRHAEFVMWMANTVTTLDKICIEIRSLARSEIAEVEESFGKKQVGSSTMPHKRNPIKSEQVCGLARIVRAMVEPELRNNTLWDERDLTNSSCERIVFPESCVLTDHCIRLTTTIIRNLRFYPENIRKNLNLLNGLNMGEAIMIELSKKGVGRQEAHEIVRQCAMSARESGIHMKDALLANKTVSEYLAESEIIQLMDPDNYIGTAVQQVDSLAAKLQKRK
;
A
#
# COMPACT_ATOMS: atom_id res chain seq x y z
N MET A 1 25.92 -14.35 9.62
CA MET A 1 25.66 -13.00 9.09
C MET A 1 24.37 -13.08 8.31
N ALA A 2 23.33 -12.35 8.70
CA ALA A 2 22.08 -12.30 7.97
C ALA A 2 22.35 -11.86 6.52
N ILE A 3 22.00 -12.69 5.53
CA ILE A 3 22.22 -12.39 4.11
C ILE A 3 21.10 -11.45 3.62
N HIS A 4 19.88 -11.59 4.14
CA HIS A 4 18.72 -10.86 3.65
C HIS A 4 18.41 -9.59 4.46
N PRO A 5 18.28 -8.39 3.85
CA PRO A 5 18.04 -7.13 4.56
C PRO A 5 16.76 -7.07 5.40
N ILE A 6 15.77 -7.91 5.09
CA ILE A 6 14.55 -8.00 5.91
C ILE A 6 14.88 -8.56 7.30
N GLU A 7 15.93 -9.35 7.48
CA GLU A 7 16.25 -9.92 8.80
C GLU A 7 16.73 -8.85 9.78
N TYR A 8 17.53 -7.89 9.33
CA TYR A 8 18.23 -6.94 10.22
C TYR A 8 17.93 -5.46 9.97
N ARG A 9 17.32 -5.09 8.83
CA ARG A 9 17.20 -3.68 8.40
C ARG A 9 15.79 -3.21 8.09
N TYR A 10 15.01 -4.02 7.38
CA TYR A 10 13.67 -3.64 6.92
C TYR A 10 12.58 -4.45 7.61
N GLY A 11 11.37 -3.88 7.66
CA GLY A 11 10.21 -4.56 8.24
C GLY A 11 10.07 -4.40 9.74
N HIS A 12 8.86 -4.69 10.24
CA HIS A 12 8.51 -4.57 11.65
C HIS A 12 8.19 -5.92 12.27
N THR A 13 8.40 -6.04 13.59
CA THR A 13 8.24 -7.29 14.33
C THR A 13 6.85 -7.89 14.15
N GLU A 14 5.80 -7.07 14.14
CA GLU A 14 4.40 -7.49 13.96
C GLU A 14 4.20 -8.25 12.62
N MET A 15 4.64 -7.67 11.49
CA MET A 15 4.51 -8.32 10.18
C MET A 15 5.48 -9.50 10.01
N LYS A 16 6.72 -9.41 10.52
CA LYS A 16 7.67 -10.53 10.47
C LYS A 16 7.17 -11.73 11.26
N ALA A 17 6.47 -11.50 12.38
CA ALA A 17 5.92 -12.57 13.19
C ALA A 17 4.87 -13.39 12.44
N VAL A 18 4.09 -12.78 11.53
CA VAL A 18 3.13 -13.51 10.68
C VAL A 18 3.82 -14.57 9.83
N TRP A 19 5.01 -14.26 9.32
CA TRP A 19 5.73 -15.07 8.34
C TRP A 19 6.87 -15.92 8.92
N ASN A 20 7.00 -15.99 10.25
CA ASN A 20 8.02 -16.83 10.86
C ASN A 20 7.59 -18.30 10.91
N GLU A 21 8.57 -19.19 11.13
CA GLU A 21 8.35 -20.65 11.13
C GLU A 21 7.42 -21.11 12.27
N HIS A 22 7.50 -20.49 13.44
CA HIS A 22 6.63 -20.84 14.57
C HIS A 22 5.15 -20.53 14.28
N THR A 23 4.87 -19.37 13.68
CA THR A 23 3.52 -19.00 13.25
C THR A 23 3.05 -19.92 12.14
N ARG A 24 3.91 -20.22 11.15
CA ARG A 24 3.59 -21.18 10.08
C ARG A 24 3.16 -22.53 10.66
N LEU A 25 3.98 -23.10 11.56
CA LEU A 25 3.67 -24.35 12.25
C LEU A 25 2.37 -24.25 13.06
N SER A 26 2.19 -23.17 13.83
CA SER A 26 0.97 -22.94 14.61
C SER A 26 -0.28 -22.90 13.74
N LYS A 27 -0.23 -22.26 12.56
CA LYS A 27 -1.34 -22.25 11.60
C LYS A 27 -1.60 -23.65 11.05
N MET A 28 -0.58 -24.40 10.64
CA MET A 28 -0.74 -25.78 10.16
C MET A 28 -1.39 -26.69 11.22
N LEU A 29 -0.91 -26.62 12.46
CA LEU A 29 -1.48 -27.37 13.58
C LEU A 29 -2.93 -26.97 13.89
N SER A 30 -3.26 -25.68 13.73
CA SER A 30 -4.64 -25.19 13.88
C SER A 30 -5.56 -25.76 12.81
N VAL A 31 -5.07 -25.90 11.56
CA VAL A 31 -5.83 -26.52 10.47
C VAL A 31 -6.08 -28.00 10.74
N GLU A 32 -5.06 -28.76 11.17
CA GLU A 32 -5.21 -30.18 11.54
C GLU A 32 -6.22 -30.36 12.68
N ALA A 33 -6.13 -29.54 13.73
CA ALA A 33 -7.08 -29.58 14.85
C ALA A 33 -8.51 -29.23 14.40
N ALA A 34 -8.68 -28.22 13.54
CA ALA A 34 -9.98 -27.85 12.99
C ALA A 34 -10.57 -28.95 12.10
N LEU A 35 -9.74 -29.61 11.29
CA LEU A 35 -10.16 -30.74 10.46
C LEU A 35 -10.64 -31.92 11.33
N ALA A 36 -9.87 -32.30 12.35
CA ALA A 36 -10.28 -33.34 13.29
C ALA A 36 -11.62 -33.00 13.96
N LYS A 37 -11.78 -31.75 14.40
CA LYS A 37 -13.03 -31.27 15.01
C LYS A 37 -14.22 -31.32 14.05
N ALA A 38 -14.04 -30.95 12.79
CA ALA A 38 -15.07 -31.07 11.75
C ALA A 38 -15.46 -32.54 11.51
N GLN A 39 -14.47 -33.43 11.44
CA GLN A 39 -14.72 -34.85 11.23
C GLN A 39 -15.40 -35.51 12.44
N VAL A 40 -15.06 -35.16 13.68
CA VAL A 40 -15.79 -35.61 14.87
C VAL A 40 -17.23 -35.10 14.86
N HIS A 41 -17.43 -33.80 14.58
CA HIS A 41 -18.76 -33.19 14.51
C HIS A 41 -19.67 -33.92 13.50
N LEU A 42 -19.11 -34.34 12.37
CA LEU A 42 -19.82 -35.06 11.32
C LEU A 42 -19.82 -36.58 11.49
N ASN A 43 -19.31 -37.11 12.60
CA ASN A 43 -19.17 -38.55 12.89
C ASN A 43 -18.38 -39.32 11.81
N ASN A 44 -17.36 -38.69 11.22
CA ASN A 44 -16.42 -39.29 10.28
C ASN A 44 -15.27 -40.02 11.00
N ILE A 45 -14.88 -39.52 12.17
CA ILE A 45 -13.91 -40.15 13.08
C ILE A 45 -14.52 -40.28 14.49
N PRO A 46 -13.99 -41.14 15.37
CA PRO A 46 -14.54 -41.37 16.71
C PRO A 46 -14.60 -40.10 17.58
N LYS A 47 -15.58 -40.02 18.49
CA LYS A 47 -15.72 -38.91 19.44
C LYS A 47 -14.49 -38.78 20.36
N GLY A 48 -14.12 -37.56 20.69
CA GLY A 48 -13.01 -37.23 21.60
C GLY A 48 -11.62 -37.26 20.94
N MET A 49 -11.52 -37.63 19.66
CA MET A 49 -10.23 -37.57 18.93
C MET A 49 -9.79 -36.12 18.69
N ASP A 50 -10.73 -35.21 18.43
CA ASP A 50 -10.49 -33.79 18.21
C ASP A 50 -9.92 -33.08 19.44
N GLU A 51 -10.40 -33.40 20.64
CA GLU A 51 -9.87 -32.85 21.90
C GLU A 51 -8.42 -33.29 22.16
N LYS A 52 -8.12 -34.57 21.91
CA LYS A 52 -6.76 -35.12 22.03
C LYS A 52 -5.82 -34.46 21.03
N ILE A 53 -6.22 -34.36 19.77
CA ILE A 53 -5.43 -33.69 18.71
C ILE A 53 -5.23 -32.21 19.03
N SER A 54 -6.27 -31.51 19.46
CA SER A 54 -6.17 -30.09 19.86
C SER A 54 -5.25 -29.87 21.06
N THR A 55 -5.20 -30.83 21.98
CA THR A 55 -4.30 -30.80 23.14
C THR A 55 -2.87 -31.12 22.72
N GLY A 56 -2.67 -32.11 21.84
CA GLY A 56 -1.38 -32.46 21.27
C GLY A 56 -0.77 -31.31 20.46
N ALA A 57 -1.58 -30.60 19.68
CA ALA A 57 -1.17 -29.44 18.88
C ALA A 57 -0.50 -28.34 19.72
N LYS A 58 -0.87 -28.18 20.99
CA LYS A 58 -0.25 -27.20 21.90
C LYS A 58 1.13 -27.62 22.40
N LYS A 59 1.50 -28.89 22.24
CA LYS A 59 2.76 -29.48 22.73
C LYS A 59 3.82 -29.65 21.63
N VAL A 60 3.42 -29.60 20.35
CA VAL A 60 4.34 -29.76 19.23
C VAL A 60 5.34 -28.60 19.18
N THR A 61 6.63 -28.92 19.03
CA THR A 61 7.71 -27.94 18.93
C THR A 61 8.28 -27.90 17.50
N LEU A 62 8.82 -26.75 17.11
CA LEU A 62 9.42 -26.56 15.79
C LEU A 62 10.68 -27.43 15.62
N GLU A 63 11.45 -27.56 16.69
CA GLU A 63 12.67 -28.37 16.75
C GLU A 63 12.35 -29.83 16.43
N ARG A 64 11.30 -30.39 17.04
CA ARG A 64 10.90 -31.79 16.79
C ARG A 64 10.42 -32.01 15.37
N VAL A 65 9.67 -31.05 14.81
CA VAL A 65 9.26 -31.10 13.40
C VAL A 65 10.47 -31.12 12.48
N LYS A 66 11.48 -30.29 12.73
CA LYS A 66 12.72 -30.25 11.92
C LYS A 66 13.54 -31.54 12.02
N GLU A 67 13.61 -32.15 13.20
CA GLU A 67 14.25 -33.47 13.35
C GLU A 67 13.60 -34.51 12.43
N ILE A 68 12.26 -34.61 12.48
CA ILE A 68 11.51 -35.55 11.64
C ILE A 68 11.64 -35.21 10.15
N GLU A 69 11.56 -33.93 9.79
CA GLU A 69 11.72 -33.47 8.40
C GLU A 69 13.11 -33.84 7.83
N ASN A 70 14.17 -33.75 8.64
CA ASN A 70 15.51 -34.18 8.22
C ASN A 70 15.61 -35.70 7.99
N GLU A 71 14.77 -36.49 8.65
CA GLU A 71 14.72 -37.95 8.48
C GLU A 71 13.92 -38.37 7.23
N ILE A 72 12.79 -37.71 6.96
CA ILE A 72 11.84 -38.15 5.93
C ILE A 72 11.79 -37.26 4.68
N HIS A 73 12.45 -36.09 4.73
CA HIS A 73 12.50 -35.08 3.65
C HIS A 73 11.13 -34.63 3.14
N HIS A 74 10.15 -34.49 4.05
CA HIS A 74 8.80 -34.03 3.75
C HIS A 74 8.22 -33.17 4.88
N ASP A 75 8.05 -31.87 4.60
CA ASP A 75 7.67 -30.85 5.59
C ASP A 75 6.30 -31.09 6.26
N VAL A 76 5.24 -31.31 5.48
CA VAL A 76 3.90 -31.53 6.05
C VAL A 76 3.82 -32.83 6.83
N MET A 77 4.38 -33.92 6.29
CA MET A 77 4.37 -35.21 6.98
C MET A 77 5.14 -35.15 8.30
N ALA A 78 6.19 -34.34 8.39
CA ALA A 78 6.91 -34.11 9.64
C ALA A 78 6.01 -33.42 10.70
N VAL A 79 5.18 -32.45 10.30
CA VAL A 79 4.18 -31.85 11.19
C VAL A 79 3.14 -32.88 11.65
N VAL A 80 2.65 -33.72 10.75
CA VAL A 80 1.66 -34.77 11.06
C VAL A 80 2.23 -35.78 12.05
N LEU A 81 3.46 -36.27 11.84
CA LEU A 81 4.11 -37.21 12.74
C LEU A 81 4.39 -36.59 14.11
N ALA A 82 4.92 -35.36 14.16
CA ALA A 82 5.14 -34.66 15.41
C ALA A 82 3.83 -34.46 16.20
N LEU A 83 2.73 -34.17 15.51
CA LEU A 83 1.41 -34.05 16.13
C LEU A 83 0.89 -35.42 16.61
N ALA A 84 1.13 -36.49 15.85
CA ALA A 84 0.75 -37.84 16.23
C ALA A 84 1.45 -38.32 17.50
N GLU A 85 2.74 -38.04 17.64
CA GLU A 85 3.51 -38.31 18.87
C GLU A 85 2.89 -37.66 20.12
N GLN A 86 2.20 -36.52 19.95
CA GLN A 86 1.60 -35.75 21.04
C GLN A 86 0.11 -36.01 21.25
N SER A 87 -0.51 -36.90 20.47
CA SER A 87 -1.98 -37.07 20.39
C SER A 87 -2.48 -38.47 20.76
N ASP A 88 -1.66 -39.29 21.42
CA ASP A 88 -2.01 -40.65 21.87
C ASP A 88 -2.65 -41.51 20.74
N ASP A 89 -3.72 -42.26 21.05
CA ASP A 89 -4.49 -43.07 20.10
C ASP A 89 -5.23 -42.25 19.05
N ALA A 90 -5.35 -40.92 19.22
CA ALA A 90 -5.90 -40.03 18.20
C ALA A 90 -4.89 -39.74 17.08
N GLY A 91 -3.60 -40.07 17.25
CA GLY A 91 -2.57 -39.85 16.25
C GLY A 91 -2.87 -40.48 14.89
N LYS A 92 -3.58 -41.63 14.87
CA LYS A 92 -4.00 -42.33 13.64
C LYS A 92 -5.09 -41.62 12.83
N TRP A 93 -5.71 -40.57 13.38
CA TRP A 93 -6.77 -39.79 12.73
C TRP A 93 -6.32 -38.40 12.28
N ILE A 94 -5.07 -38.00 12.55
CA ILE A 94 -4.51 -36.75 12.05
C ILE A 94 -4.38 -36.84 10.53
N HIS A 95 -4.64 -35.73 9.83
CA HIS A 95 -4.57 -35.66 8.38
C HIS A 95 -5.53 -36.61 7.64
N PHE A 96 -6.50 -37.22 8.33
CA PHE A 96 -7.34 -38.27 7.76
C PHE A 96 -8.19 -37.73 6.59
N GLY A 97 -7.92 -38.22 5.38
CA GLY A 97 -8.60 -37.82 4.14
C GLY A 97 -8.04 -36.57 3.46
N ALA A 98 -7.16 -35.81 4.13
CA ALA A 98 -6.55 -34.61 3.59
C ALA A 98 -5.32 -34.91 2.73
N THR A 99 -4.91 -33.91 1.95
CA THR A 99 -3.59 -33.85 1.32
C THR A 99 -2.75 -32.72 1.91
N SER A 100 -1.44 -32.74 1.67
CA SER A 100 -0.49 -31.72 2.13
C SER A 100 -0.95 -30.28 1.86
N ASN A 101 -1.50 -30.01 0.67
CA ASN A 101 -1.96 -28.67 0.31
C ASN A 101 -3.28 -28.24 0.94
N ASP A 102 -4.12 -29.17 1.43
CA ASP A 102 -5.27 -28.78 2.27
C ASP A 102 -4.78 -28.05 3.51
N ILE A 103 -3.67 -28.52 4.09
CA ILE A 103 -3.05 -27.92 5.27
C ILE A 103 -2.23 -26.68 4.89
N LEU A 104 -1.39 -26.78 3.86
CA LEU A 104 -0.48 -25.69 3.49
C LEU A 104 -1.23 -24.46 2.98
N ASP A 105 -2.17 -24.61 2.04
CA ASP A 105 -2.87 -23.45 1.46
C ASP A 105 -3.82 -22.82 2.48
N THR A 106 -4.51 -23.63 3.29
CA THR A 106 -5.37 -23.12 4.37
C THR A 106 -4.54 -22.40 5.44
N ALA A 107 -3.37 -22.92 5.82
CA ALA A 107 -2.46 -22.21 6.71
C ALA A 107 -1.93 -20.90 6.09
N THR A 108 -1.63 -20.90 4.78
CA THR A 108 -1.25 -19.68 4.05
C THR A 108 -2.36 -18.65 4.06
N ALA A 109 -3.62 -19.05 3.83
CA ALA A 109 -4.77 -18.16 3.89
C ALA A 109 -4.92 -17.49 5.27
N LEU A 110 -4.62 -18.21 6.35
CA LEU A 110 -4.60 -17.64 7.71
C LEU A 110 -3.44 -16.64 7.90
N GLN A 111 -2.25 -16.90 7.33
CA GLN A 111 -1.15 -15.93 7.37
C GLN A 111 -1.46 -14.68 6.53
N ILE A 112 -2.03 -14.86 5.33
CA ILE A 112 -2.49 -13.76 4.48
C ILE A 112 -3.54 -12.93 5.21
N LYS A 113 -4.50 -13.56 5.89
CA LYS A 113 -5.50 -12.86 6.71
C LYS A 113 -4.84 -12.00 7.79
N ASP A 114 -3.89 -12.55 8.54
CA ASP A 114 -3.16 -11.79 9.57
C ASP A 114 -2.36 -10.62 8.96
N ALA A 115 -1.70 -10.84 7.81
CA ALA A 115 -0.97 -9.80 7.08
C ALA A 115 -1.91 -8.68 6.59
N LEU A 116 -3.06 -9.03 6.01
CA LEU A 116 -4.08 -8.10 5.53
C LEU A 116 -4.61 -7.20 6.66
N LEU A 117 -4.82 -7.76 7.86
CA LEU A 117 -5.24 -6.98 9.03
C LEU A 117 -4.20 -5.90 9.39
N ILE A 118 -2.91 -6.25 9.38
CA ILE A 118 -1.82 -5.31 9.65
C ILE A 118 -1.75 -4.25 8.54
N LEU A 119 -1.74 -4.69 7.28
CA LEU A 119 -1.64 -3.80 6.12
C LEU A 119 -2.82 -2.81 6.08
N ARG A 120 -4.04 -3.27 6.34
CA ARG A 120 -5.23 -2.41 6.42
C ARG A 120 -5.08 -1.35 7.51
N LYS A 121 -4.73 -1.78 8.73
CA LYS A 121 -4.53 -0.91 9.89
C LYS A 121 -3.51 0.18 9.61
N GLU A 122 -2.36 -0.16 9.03
CA GLU A 122 -1.31 0.82 8.74
C GLU A 122 -1.67 1.72 7.55
N THR A 123 -2.37 1.20 6.55
CA THR A 123 -2.85 2.01 5.41
C THR A 123 -3.89 3.04 5.87
N VAL A 124 -4.79 2.67 6.79
CA VAL A 124 -5.74 3.60 7.42
C VAL A 124 -5.01 4.70 8.20
N LYS A 125 -3.95 4.37 8.94
CA LYS A 125 -3.13 5.37 9.64
C LYS A 125 -2.46 6.35 8.66
N LEU A 126 -1.95 5.86 7.53
CA LEU A 126 -1.39 6.71 6.49
C LEU A 126 -2.45 7.65 5.92
N ARG A 127 -3.65 7.14 5.60
CA ARG A 127 -4.79 7.96 5.14
C ARG A 127 -5.08 9.08 6.13
N GLN A 128 -5.13 8.76 7.44
CA GLN A 128 -5.42 9.72 8.49
C GLN A 128 -4.36 10.84 8.55
N VAL A 129 -3.08 10.48 8.52
CA VAL A 129 -1.99 11.47 8.49
C VAL A 129 -2.06 12.36 7.24
N LEU A 130 -2.39 11.80 6.08
CA LEU A 130 -2.57 12.58 4.85
C LEU A 130 -3.74 13.56 4.96
N ILE A 131 -4.86 13.17 5.58
CA ILE A 131 -6.00 14.06 5.84
C ILE A 131 -5.60 15.20 6.79
N GLU A 132 -4.88 14.90 7.86
CA GLU A 132 -4.38 15.90 8.80
C GLU A 132 -3.43 16.89 8.13
N SER A 133 -2.51 16.40 7.30
CA SER A 133 -1.61 17.23 6.49
C SER A 133 -2.37 18.06 5.46
N ALA A 134 -3.43 17.50 4.86
CA ALA A 134 -4.26 18.22 3.91
C ALA A 134 -4.98 19.40 4.57
N LEU A 135 -5.66 19.16 5.70
CA LEU A 135 -6.39 20.18 6.45
C LEU A 135 -5.45 21.28 6.98
N SER A 136 -4.30 20.89 7.55
CA SER A 136 -3.33 21.84 8.11
C SER A 136 -2.68 22.74 7.06
N ASN A 137 -2.65 22.30 5.80
CA ASN A 137 -2.02 23.02 4.68
C ASN A 137 -3.01 23.46 3.60
N LYS A 138 -4.33 23.45 3.88
CA LYS A 138 -5.36 23.75 2.87
C LYS A 138 -5.26 25.16 2.29
N ASN A 139 -4.72 26.10 3.07
CA ASN A 139 -4.48 27.50 2.67
C ASN A 139 -3.01 27.79 2.34
N THR A 140 -2.13 26.79 2.35
CA THR A 140 -0.71 26.99 2.00
C THR A 140 -0.58 27.02 0.48
N VAL A 141 -0.73 28.22 -0.10
CA VAL A 141 -0.68 28.45 -1.56
C VAL A 141 0.74 28.24 -2.09
N CYS A 142 0.87 27.51 -3.19
CA CYS A 142 2.14 27.19 -3.83
C CYS A 142 1.99 27.11 -5.35
N ALA A 143 3.11 27.11 -6.07
CA ALA A 143 3.09 26.95 -7.52
C ALA A 143 2.50 25.59 -7.93
N GLY A 144 1.49 25.57 -8.80
CA GLY A 144 1.15 24.38 -9.56
C GLY A 144 2.28 24.04 -10.53
N ARG A 145 2.53 22.74 -10.77
CA ARG A 145 3.58 22.30 -11.69
C ARG A 145 3.04 21.28 -12.69
N THR A 146 3.16 21.59 -13.97
CA THR A 146 2.78 20.71 -15.09
C THR A 146 4.00 20.54 -15.99
N HIS A 147 4.37 19.30 -16.34
CA HIS A 147 5.63 19.02 -17.07
C HIS A 147 6.89 19.56 -16.38
N GLY A 148 6.85 19.71 -15.05
CA GLY A 148 7.93 20.33 -14.27
C GLY A 148 8.02 21.86 -14.39
N GLN A 149 7.13 22.51 -15.14
CA GLN A 149 7.06 23.96 -15.30
C GLN A 149 6.01 24.58 -14.36
N ILE A 150 6.23 25.81 -13.91
CA ILE A 150 5.27 26.53 -13.07
C ILE A 150 4.04 26.89 -13.91
N GLY A 151 2.87 26.47 -13.42
CA GLY A 151 1.55 26.89 -13.90
C GLY A 151 0.83 27.77 -12.87
N VAL A 152 -0.49 27.82 -12.95
CA VAL A 152 -1.34 28.55 -12.00
C VAL A 152 -1.17 28.06 -10.56
N PRO A 153 -1.49 28.89 -9.54
CA PRO A 153 -1.37 28.50 -8.14
C PRO A 153 -2.23 27.29 -7.76
N THR A 154 -1.80 26.57 -6.73
CA THR A 154 -2.55 25.51 -6.06
C THR A 154 -2.28 25.58 -4.56
N THR A 155 -2.75 24.62 -3.76
CA THR A 155 -2.38 24.54 -2.34
C THR A 155 -1.74 23.19 -2.01
N TYR A 156 -0.85 23.19 -1.00
CA TYR A 156 -0.30 21.94 -0.50
C TYR A 156 -1.37 21.01 0.06
N GLY A 157 -2.41 21.57 0.68
CA GLY A 157 -3.52 20.78 1.17
C GLY A 157 -4.20 19.99 0.06
N LEU A 158 -4.37 20.57 -1.14
CA LEU A 158 -4.93 19.84 -2.27
C LEU A 158 -4.03 18.67 -2.70
N ARG A 159 -2.70 18.82 -2.68
CA ARG A 159 -1.77 17.71 -2.98
C ARG A 159 -1.94 16.55 -2.00
N PHE A 160 -1.98 16.83 -0.70
CA PHE A 160 -2.20 15.80 0.32
C PHE A 160 -3.60 15.18 0.21
N ALA A 161 -4.62 15.96 -0.12
CA ALA A 161 -5.96 15.45 -0.34
C ALA A 161 -6.00 14.46 -1.52
N ILE A 162 -5.33 14.77 -2.63
CA ILE A 162 -5.21 13.84 -3.77
C ILE A 162 -4.60 12.50 -3.32
N TRP A 163 -3.50 12.55 -2.54
CA TRP A 163 -2.86 11.35 -2.01
C TRP A 163 -3.74 10.60 -1.02
N ALA A 164 -4.44 11.28 -0.11
CA ALA A 164 -5.39 10.67 0.81
C ALA A 164 -6.50 9.93 0.05
N SER A 165 -7.01 10.52 -1.04
CA SER A 165 -8.02 9.91 -1.91
C SER A 165 -7.51 8.65 -2.60
N GLU A 166 -6.25 8.62 -3.03
CA GLU A 166 -5.62 7.43 -3.63
C GLU A 166 -5.43 6.31 -2.61
N ILE A 167 -4.93 6.64 -1.41
CA ILE A 167 -4.78 5.67 -0.32
C ILE A 167 -6.14 5.11 0.10
N ASP A 168 -7.19 5.93 0.14
CA ASP A 168 -8.55 5.45 0.45
C ASP A 168 -9.05 4.43 -0.58
N ARG A 169 -8.77 4.62 -1.87
CA ARG A 169 -9.08 3.60 -2.90
C ARG A 169 -8.27 2.33 -2.72
N HIS A 170 -7.06 2.38 -2.18
CA HIS A 170 -6.31 1.16 -1.86
C HIS A 170 -6.90 0.44 -0.67
N ILE A 171 -7.42 1.15 0.35
CA ILE A 171 -8.16 0.52 1.45
C ILE A 171 -9.43 -0.17 0.91
N GLU A 172 -10.18 0.50 0.04
CA GLU A 172 -11.36 -0.09 -0.61
C GLU A 172 -11.02 -1.38 -1.39
N ARG A 173 -9.95 -1.36 -2.20
CA ARG A 173 -9.48 -2.56 -2.92
C ARG A 173 -9.05 -3.67 -1.97
N LEU A 174 -8.38 -3.31 -0.86
CA LEU A 174 -7.94 -4.27 0.14
C LEU A 174 -9.14 -4.96 0.81
N ASP A 175 -10.15 -4.17 1.18
CA ASP A 175 -11.38 -4.67 1.79
C ASP A 175 -12.14 -5.57 0.81
N GLN A 176 -12.18 -5.20 -0.48
CA GLN A 176 -12.82 -5.99 -1.53
C GLN A 176 -12.09 -7.31 -1.80
N LEU A 177 -10.75 -7.32 -1.83
CA LEU A 177 -9.97 -8.53 -2.15
C LEU A 177 -9.83 -9.49 -0.98
N THR A 178 -9.91 -9.00 0.26
CA THR A 178 -9.72 -9.82 1.48
C THR A 178 -10.53 -11.12 1.45
N PRO A 179 -11.86 -11.13 1.24
CA PRO A 179 -12.62 -12.39 1.22
C PRO A 179 -12.19 -13.34 0.10
N ARG A 180 -11.70 -12.83 -1.03
CA ARG A 180 -11.19 -13.68 -2.14
C ARG A 180 -9.82 -14.27 -1.84
N ALA A 181 -8.95 -13.52 -1.15
CA ALA A 181 -7.58 -13.93 -0.86
C ALA A 181 -7.45 -14.81 0.40
N THR A 182 -8.48 -14.85 1.27
CA THR A 182 -8.43 -15.58 2.55
C THR A 182 -9.40 -16.76 2.59
N VAL A 183 -9.41 -17.57 1.54
CA VAL A 183 -10.18 -18.82 1.50
C VAL A 183 -9.29 -20.02 1.83
N GLY A 184 -9.84 -21.05 2.46
CA GLY A 184 -9.16 -22.33 2.69
C GLY A 184 -9.82 -23.47 1.92
N LYS A 185 -9.21 -24.67 1.98
CA LYS A 185 -9.71 -25.84 1.26
C LYS A 185 -9.51 -27.15 2.04
N MET A 186 -10.41 -28.10 1.79
CA MET A 186 -10.29 -29.51 2.16
C MET A 186 -10.74 -30.33 0.95
N SER A 187 -9.94 -30.30 -0.11
CA SER A 187 -10.29 -30.78 -1.44
C SER A 187 -9.64 -32.13 -1.77
N GLY A 188 -8.66 -32.56 -0.96
CA GLY A 188 -7.95 -33.82 -1.14
C GLY A 188 -6.96 -33.78 -2.31
N ALA A 189 -6.50 -34.96 -2.72
CA ALA A 189 -5.35 -35.10 -3.62
C ALA A 189 -5.49 -34.39 -4.97
N VAL A 190 -6.68 -34.36 -5.57
CA VAL A 190 -6.93 -33.79 -6.90
C VAL A 190 -8.23 -32.97 -6.96
N GLY A 191 -8.77 -32.56 -5.82
CA GLY A 191 -9.97 -31.71 -5.75
C GLY A 191 -11.31 -32.43 -5.63
N THR A 192 -11.34 -33.76 -5.79
CA THR A 192 -12.61 -34.52 -5.83
C THR A 192 -13.16 -34.87 -4.45
N GLN A 193 -12.41 -34.60 -3.37
CA GLN A 193 -12.77 -34.96 -2.00
C GLN A 193 -13.05 -36.47 -1.80
N ALA A 194 -12.60 -37.34 -2.71
CA ALA A 194 -12.94 -38.76 -2.70
C ALA A 194 -12.60 -39.45 -1.36
N ALA A 195 -11.48 -39.07 -0.74
CA ALA A 195 -11.05 -39.61 0.54
C ALA A 195 -11.91 -39.14 1.74
N PHE A 196 -12.58 -37.99 1.62
CA PHE A 196 -13.56 -37.52 2.61
C PHE A 196 -14.96 -38.14 2.42
N GLY A 197 -15.20 -38.78 1.28
CA GLY A 197 -16.45 -39.45 0.95
C GLY A 197 -17.62 -38.48 0.76
N LYS A 198 -18.84 -38.95 1.03
CA LYS A 198 -20.09 -38.19 0.79
C LYS A 198 -20.20 -36.89 1.59
N LYS A 199 -19.37 -36.69 2.63
CA LYS A 199 -19.40 -35.54 3.53
C LYS A 199 -18.29 -34.53 3.24
N GLY A 200 -17.59 -34.64 2.11
CA GLY A 200 -16.43 -33.82 1.80
C GLY A 200 -16.72 -32.31 1.85
N ILE A 201 -17.85 -31.89 1.27
CA ILE A 201 -18.28 -30.49 1.27
C ILE A 201 -18.53 -30.00 2.70
N GLU A 202 -19.31 -30.74 3.50
CA GLU A 202 -19.60 -30.36 4.88
C GLU A 202 -18.35 -30.35 5.78
N ILE A 203 -17.41 -31.28 5.55
CA ILE A 203 -16.11 -31.30 6.25
C ILE A 203 -15.33 -30.04 5.93
N GLN A 204 -15.25 -29.62 4.65
CA GLN A 204 -14.59 -28.39 4.24
C GLN A 204 -15.21 -27.18 4.91
N GLU A 205 -16.53 -27.00 4.79
CA GLU A 205 -17.26 -25.87 5.37
C GLU A 205 -17.05 -25.78 6.88
N LYS A 206 -17.22 -26.89 7.61
CA LYS A 206 -17.03 -26.92 9.07
C LYS A 206 -15.59 -26.65 9.49
N THR A 207 -14.62 -27.15 8.72
CA THR A 207 -13.20 -26.89 9.01
C THR A 207 -12.90 -25.40 8.89
N MET A 208 -13.37 -24.75 7.82
CA MET A 208 -13.16 -23.32 7.60
C MET A 208 -13.93 -22.45 8.61
N GLU A 209 -15.15 -22.85 8.98
CA GLU A 209 -15.93 -22.23 10.06
C GLU A 209 -15.13 -22.20 11.38
N TYR A 210 -14.52 -23.31 11.78
CA TYR A 210 -13.69 -23.36 13.00
C TYR A 210 -12.41 -22.53 12.91
N LEU A 211 -11.90 -22.28 11.71
CA LEU A 211 -10.75 -21.42 11.46
C LEU A 211 -11.14 -19.94 11.27
N GLY A 212 -12.44 -19.65 11.15
CA GLY A 212 -12.97 -18.31 10.92
C GLY A 212 -12.63 -17.75 9.54
N ILE A 213 -12.50 -18.60 8.53
CA ILE A 213 -12.30 -18.23 7.12
C ILE A 213 -13.37 -18.90 6.25
N GLU A 214 -13.46 -18.49 4.99
CA GLU A 214 -14.40 -19.08 4.04
C GLU A 214 -13.77 -20.26 3.31
N ALA A 215 -14.61 -21.19 2.85
CA ALA A 215 -14.20 -22.26 1.98
C ALA A 215 -14.07 -21.76 0.53
N ALA A 216 -13.07 -22.26 -0.21
CA ALA A 216 -13.01 -22.06 -1.64
C ALA A 216 -14.22 -22.76 -2.31
N ASP A 217 -14.85 -22.08 -3.29
CA ASP A 217 -16.04 -22.61 -4.00
C ASP A 217 -15.75 -23.97 -4.64
N VAL A 218 -14.64 -24.06 -5.37
CA VAL A 218 -14.09 -25.27 -5.98
C VAL A 218 -12.58 -25.12 -6.02
N SER A 219 -11.84 -26.21 -5.82
CA SER A 219 -10.39 -26.23 -5.95
C SER A 219 -9.90 -27.61 -6.38
N ASN A 220 -8.66 -27.70 -6.88
CA ASN A 220 -8.00 -28.97 -7.18
C ASN A 220 -7.04 -29.31 -6.03
N GLN A 221 -5.82 -29.81 -6.31
CA GLN A 221 -4.84 -30.00 -5.25
C GLN A 221 -4.42 -28.68 -4.59
N VAL A 222 -4.63 -27.52 -5.23
CA VAL A 222 -4.30 -26.18 -4.72
C VAL A 222 -5.47 -25.20 -4.79
N ILE A 223 -5.40 -24.14 -4.00
CA ILE A 223 -6.18 -22.92 -4.22
C ILE A 223 -5.66 -22.23 -5.48
N GLN A 224 -6.57 -21.77 -6.33
CA GLN A 224 -6.24 -21.07 -7.57
C GLN A 224 -5.46 -19.78 -7.24
N ARG A 225 -4.32 -19.61 -7.89
CA ARG A 225 -3.32 -18.57 -7.54
C ARG A 225 -3.68 -17.18 -8.04
N ASP A 226 -4.78 -17.02 -8.78
CA ASP A 226 -5.28 -15.70 -9.21
C ASP A 226 -5.63 -14.82 -8.00
N ARG A 227 -6.09 -15.46 -6.92
CA ARG A 227 -6.36 -14.84 -5.61
C ARG A 227 -5.09 -14.26 -4.98
N HIS A 228 -3.98 -14.99 -5.06
CA HIS A 228 -2.69 -14.56 -4.52
C HIS A 228 -2.04 -13.50 -5.43
N ALA A 229 -2.19 -13.62 -6.74
CA ALA A 229 -1.81 -12.59 -7.70
C ALA A 229 -2.56 -11.27 -7.46
N GLU A 230 -3.86 -11.30 -7.20
CA GLU A 230 -4.65 -10.10 -6.82
C GLU A 230 -4.04 -9.42 -5.58
N PHE A 231 -3.68 -10.20 -4.56
CA PHE A 231 -3.05 -9.70 -3.34
C PHE A 231 -1.69 -9.03 -3.60
N VAL A 232 -0.81 -9.67 -4.40
CA VAL A 232 0.50 -9.09 -4.75
C VAL A 232 0.36 -7.86 -5.65
N MET A 233 -0.58 -7.85 -6.59
CA MET A 233 -0.89 -6.69 -7.43
C MET A 233 -1.39 -5.50 -6.60
N TRP A 234 -2.20 -5.74 -5.56
CA TRP A 234 -2.59 -4.70 -4.62
C TRP A 234 -1.39 -4.09 -3.90
N MET A 235 -0.45 -4.91 -3.41
CA MET A 235 0.77 -4.45 -2.76
C MET A 235 1.60 -3.60 -3.73
N ALA A 236 1.80 -4.07 -4.97
CA ALA A 236 2.53 -3.36 -6.02
C ALA A 236 1.90 -2.00 -6.35
N ASN A 237 0.58 -1.92 -6.45
CA ASN A 237 -0.13 -0.66 -6.73
C ASN A 237 -0.04 0.32 -5.55
N THR A 238 -0.15 -0.21 -4.32
CA THR A 238 0.00 0.59 -3.09
C THR A 238 1.38 1.20 -3.01
N VAL A 239 2.46 0.41 -3.11
CA VAL A 239 3.83 0.95 -3.06
C VAL A 239 4.16 1.87 -4.24
N THR A 240 3.48 1.72 -5.39
CA THR A 240 3.63 2.66 -6.52
C THR A 240 3.08 4.03 -6.18
N THR A 241 1.97 4.09 -5.42
CA THR A 241 1.45 5.36 -4.90
C THR A 241 2.41 5.98 -3.88
N LEU A 242 3.01 5.16 -3.01
CA LEU A 242 4.02 5.64 -2.05
C LEU A 242 5.28 6.15 -2.75
N ASP A 243 5.75 5.45 -3.79
CA ASP A 243 6.88 5.86 -4.63
C ASP A 243 6.60 7.22 -5.27
N LYS A 244 5.40 7.42 -5.84
CA LYS A 244 4.97 8.71 -6.40
C LYS A 244 5.03 9.85 -5.36
N ILE A 245 4.49 9.62 -4.15
CA ILE A 245 4.53 10.60 -3.06
C ILE A 245 5.98 10.93 -2.69
N CYS A 246 6.83 9.91 -2.54
CA CYS A 246 8.23 10.07 -2.18
C CYS A 246 9.06 10.74 -3.30
N ILE A 247 8.75 10.51 -4.58
CA ILE A 247 9.34 11.25 -5.70
C ILE A 247 9.01 12.73 -5.59
N GLU A 248 7.74 13.09 -5.35
CA GLU A 248 7.36 14.51 -5.19
C GLU A 248 8.12 15.16 -4.02
N ILE A 249 8.17 14.50 -2.86
CA ILE A 249 8.92 15.01 -1.70
C ILE A 249 10.39 15.22 -2.03
N ARG A 250 11.02 14.26 -2.71
CA ARG A 250 12.41 14.38 -3.16
C ARG A 250 12.60 15.53 -4.15
N SER A 251 11.66 15.71 -5.07
CA SER A 251 11.69 16.80 -6.05
C SER A 251 11.56 18.17 -5.41
N LEU A 252 10.68 18.32 -4.41
CA LEU A 252 10.46 19.58 -3.69
C LEU A 252 11.57 19.90 -2.68
N ALA A 253 12.33 18.88 -2.23
CA ALA A 253 13.47 19.02 -1.34
C ALA A 253 14.78 19.40 -2.06
N ARG A 254 14.81 19.39 -3.40
CA ARG A 254 15.98 19.82 -4.17
C ARG A 254 16.36 21.25 -3.82
N SER A 255 17.65 21.55 -3.75
CA SER A 255 18.17 22.85 -3.28
C SER A 255 17.62 24.07 -4.03
N GLU A 256 17.34 23.92 -5.33
CA GLU A 256 16.76 24.96 -6.17
C GLU A 256 15.27 25.21 -5.94
N ILE A 257 14.55 24.28 -5.28
CA ILE A 257 13.14 24.42 -4.89
C ILE A 257 13.03 24.65 -3.38
N ALA A 258 13.54 23.72 -2.57
CA ALA A 258 13.64 23.80 -1.11
C ALA A 258 12.33 24.18 -0.41
N GLU A 259 11.18 23.72 -0.91
CA GLU A 259 9.86 24.03 -0.33
C GLU A 259 9.54 23.15 0.88
N VAL A 260 9.98 21.89 0.83
CA VAL A 260 9.79 20.91 1.90
C VAL A 260 11.04 20.10 2.16
N GLU A 261 11.15 19.52 3.34
CA GLU A 261 12.26 18.63 3.73
C GLU A 261 11.76 17.54 4.69
N GLU A 262 12.31 16.33 4.58
CA GLU A 262 12.09 15.29 5.59
C GLU A 262 12.66 15.72 6.95
N SER A 263 12.03 15.30 8.04
CA SER A 263 12.60 15.53 9.38
C SER A 263 14.03 15.00 9.47
N PHE A 264 14.96 15.87 9.84
CA PHE A 264 16.37 15.56 9.98
C PHE A 264 16.77 15.61 11.46
N GLY A 265 17.21 14.48 12.02
CA GLY A 265 17.53 14.38 13.45
C GLY A 265 18.74 15.24 13.83
N LYS A 266 18.80 15.75 15.07
CA LYS A 266 19.91 16.61 15.54
C LYS A 266 21.31 15.98 15.37
N LYS A 267 21.40 14.65 15.47
CA LYS A 267 22.65 13.88 15.31
C LYS A 267 22.74 13.14 13.97
N GLN A 268 21.77 13.32 13.07
CA GLN A 268 21.75 12.64 11.79
C GLN A 268 22.85 13.23 10.90
N VAL A 269 23.63 12.36 10.24
CA VAL A 269 24.63 12.76 9.26
C VAL A 269 24.06 12.49 7.88
N GLY A 270 23.93 13.53 7.05
CA GLY A 270 23.33 13.41 5.73
C GLY A 270 24.33 13.02 4.65
N SER A 271 25.60 13.41 4.79
CA SER A 271 26.71 13.03 3.91
C SER A 271 28.00 12.89 4.70
N SER A 272 28.84 11.92 4.34
CA SER A 272 30.17 11.72 4.94
C SER A 272 31.17 12.82 4.56
N THR A 273 30.95 13.53 3.46
CA THR A 273 31.89 14.55 2.93
C THR A 273 31.35 15.97 2.98
N MET A 274 30.03 16.15 2.98
CA MET A 274 29.38 17.46 2.96
C MET A 274 28.54 17.68 4.23
N PRO A 275 29.07 18.34 5.28
CA PRO A 275 28.40 18.46 6.59
C PRO A 275 27.03 19.13 6.56
N HIS A 276 26.78 20.03 5.60
CA HIS A 276 25.52 20.75 5.44
C HIS A 276 24.46 19.95 4.66
N LYS A 277 24.84 18.86 3.98
CA LYS A 277 23.97 18.17 3.02
C LYS A 277 22.93 17.32 3.75
N ARG A 278 21.66 17.61 3.49
CA ARG A 278 20.52 16.87 4.03
C ARG A 278 19.82 16.15 2.89
N ASN A 279 19.83 14.82 2.94
CA ASN A 279 19.29 13.97 1.88
C ASN A 279 17.94 13.38 2.30
N PRO A 280 16.96 13.27 1.39
CA PRO A 280 15.66 12.63 1.64
C PRO A 280 15.78 11.09 1.61
N ILE A 281 16.66 10.53 2.45
CA ILE A 281 17.04 9.11 2.42
C ILE A 281 15.87 8.17 2.70
N LYS A 282 14.84 8.62 3.43
CA LYS A 282 13.68 7.79 3.73
C LYS A 282 12.78 7.67 2.51
N SER A 283 12.51 8.77 1.81
CA SER A 283 11.79 8.75 0.53
C SER A 283 12.55 7.95 -0.51
N GLU A 284 13.88 8.10 -0.60
CA GLU A 284 14.70 7.29 -1.49
C GLU A 284 14.63 5.79 -1.16
N GLN A 285 14.58 5.45 0.14
CA GLN A 285 14.40 4.08 0.59
C GLN A 285 13.03 3.52 0.17
N VAL A 286 11.94 4.27 0.35
CA VAL A 286 10.61 3.87 -0.14
C VAL A 286 10.63 3.62 -1.65
N CYS A 287 11.19 4.56 -2.43
CA CYS A 287 11.34 4.40 -3.88
C CYS A 287 12.16 3.14 -4.24
N GLY A 288 13.23 2.86 -3.49
CA GLY A 288 14.08 1.67 -3.65
C GLY A 288 13.30 0.37 -3.45
N LEU A 289 12.64 0.24 -2.30
CA LEU A 289 11.88 -0.95 -1.93
C LEU A 289 10.64 -1.16 -2.79
N ALA A 290 9.99 -0.08 -3.23
CA ALA A 290 8.84 -0.15 -4.13
C ALA A 290 9.19 -0.85 -5.47
N ARG A 291 10.43 -0.72 -5.96
CA ARG A 291 10.89 -1.46 -7.16
C ARG A 291 10.90 -2.97 -6.95
N ILE A 292 11.33 -3.42 -5.77
CA ILE A 292 11.39 -4.84 -5.42
C ILE A 292 9.98 -5.41 -5.31
N VAL A 293 9.09 -4.76 -4.56
CA VAL A 293 7.70 -5.22 -4.40
C VAL A 293 6.96 -5.27 -5.74
N ARG A 294 7.16 -4.29 -6.63
CA ARG A 294 6.60 -4.35 -8.00
C ARG A 294 7.15 -5.52 -8.81
N ALA A 295 8.43 -5.84 -8.67
CA ALA A 295 9.05 -6.95 -9.40
C ALA A 295 8.47 -8.31 -9.00
N MET A 296 7.90 -8.43 -7.79
CA MET A 296 7.25 -9.66 -7.32
C MET A 296 5.91 -9.98 -8.01
N VAL A 297 5.35 -9.05 -8.79
CA VAL A 297 4.11 -9.31 -9.57
C VAL A 297 4.35 -10.35 -10.66
N GLU A 298 5.46 -10.25 -11.40
CA GLU A 298 5.77 -11.18 -12.49
C GLU A 298 5.89 -12.64 -12.03
N PRO A 299 6.70 -12.98 -11.01
CA PRO A 299 6.77 -14.36 -10.55
C PRO A 299 5.42 -14.85 -10.01
N GLU A 300 4.64 -13.99 -9.34
CA GLU A 300 3.32 -14.39 -8.85
C GLU A 300 2.31 -14.65 -9.98
N LEU A 301 2.32 -13.83 -11.04
CA LEU A 301 1.47 -14.11 -12.21
C LEU A 301 1.82 -15.45 -12.85
N ARG A 302 3.09 -15.86 -12.82
CA ARG A 302 3.54 -17.17 -13.31
C ARG A 302 3.19 -18.32 -12.38
N ASN A 303 2.88 -18.07 -11.10
CA ASN A 303 2.33 -19.09 -10.21
C ASN A 303 0.89 -19.49 -10.60
N ASN A 304 0.22 -18.77 -11.51
CA ASN A 304 -1.06 -19.18 -12.07
C ASN A 304 -0.96 -20.32 -13.08
N THR A 305 0.17 -20.44 -13.77
CA THR A 305 0.33 -21.36 -14.91
C THR A 305 0.87 -22.71 -14.46
N LEU A 306 0.18 -23.35 -13.52
CA LEU A 306 0.48 -24.70 -13.05
C LEU A 306 -0.08 -25.75 -14.03
N TRP A 307 0.59 -26.89 -14.12
CA TRP A 307 0.14 -28.03 -14.91
C TRP A 307 -0.96 -28.81 -14.18
N ASP A 308 -2.03 -29.12 -14.92
CA ASP A 308 -3.14 -29.99 -14.50
C ASP A 308 -3.69 -29.63 -13.10
N GLU A 309 -3.78 -30.61 -12.20
CA GLU A 309 -4.25 -30.39 -10.83
C GLU A 309 -3.20 -29.78 -9.89
N ARG A 310 -1.89 -29.92 -10.19
CA ARG A 310 -0.75 -29.20 -9.58
C ARG A 310 0.59 -29.72 -10.13
N ASP A 311 1.50 -28.79 -10.43
CA ASP A 311 2.95 -29.00 -10.30
C ASP A 311 3.53 -28.19 -9.12
N LEU A 312 4.81 -28.42 -8.76
CA LEU A 312 5.41 -27.85 -7.55
C LEU A 312 6.12 -26.50 -7.76
N THR A 313 6.11 -25.93 -8.97
CA THR A 313 6.93 -24.76 -9.34
C THR A 313 6.57 -23.50 -8.55
N ASN A 314 5.34 -23.39 -8.06
CA ASN A 314 4.91 -22.28 -7.22
C ASN A 314 5.53 -22.29 -5.81
N SER A 315 5.84 -23.46 -5.25
CA SER A 315 6.19 -23.61 -3.83
C SER A 315 7.42 -22.80 -3.41
N SER A 316 8.52 -22.90 -4.15
CA SER A 316 9.74 -22.15 -3.84
C SER A 316 9.57 -20.65 -4.07
N CYS A 317 8.78 -20.28 -5.07
CA CYS A 317 8.46 -18.90 -5.40
C CYS A 317 7.63 -18.22 -4.28
N GLU A 318 6.54 -18.85 -3.87
CA GLU A 318 5.61 -18.34 -2.84
C GLU A 318 6.28 -18.15 -1.48
N ARG A 319 7.25 -19.01 -1.14
CA ARG A 319 8.08 -18.90 0.08
C ARG A 319 8.92 -17.62 0.12
N ILE A 320 9.15 -16.98 -1.02
CA ILE A 320 9.85 -15.70 -1.15
C ILE A 320 8.84 -14.57 -1.31
N VAL A 321 7.94 -14.69 -2.30
CA VAL A 321 7.02 -13.63 -2.72
C VAL A 321 6.14 -13.15 -1.58
N PHE A 322 5.50 -14.04 -0.83
CA PHE A 322 4.57 -13.64 0.22
C PHE A 322 5.23 -12.92 1.40
N PRO A 323 6.23 -13.50 2.09
CA PRO A 323 6.85 -12.82 3.22
C PRO A 323 7.54 -11.52 2.82
N GLU A 324 8.29 -11.51 1.71
CA GLU A 324 9.02 -10.32 1.30
C GLU A 324 8.10 -9.19 0.88
N SER A 325 7.08 -9.48 0.06
CA SER A 325 6.13 -8.45 -0.39
C SER A 325 5.36 -7.85 0.77
N CYS A 326 4.90 -8.68 1.72
CA CYS A 326 4.16 -8.20 2.90
C CYS A 326 5.04 -7.33 3.80
N VAL A 327 6.25 -7.79 4.13
CA VAL A 327 7.14 -7.11 5.05
C VAL A 327 7.66 -5.79 4.46
N LEU A 328 8.01 -5.76 3.18
CA LEU A 328 8.46 -4.54 2.52
C LEU A 328 7.33 -3.54 2.30
N THR A 329 6.11 -4.01 2.01
CA THR A 329 4.94 -3.13 1.87
C THR A 329 4.56 -2.49 3.20
N ASP A 330 4.50 -3.26 4.29
CA ASP A 330 4.31 -2.72 5.66
C ASP A 330 5.37 -1.67 5.99
N HIS A 331 6.65 -1.98 5.74
CA HIS A 331 7.76 -1.05 5.96
C HIS A 331 7.58 0.26 5.18
N CYS A 332 7.22 0.18 3.90
CA CYS A 332 6.99 1.36 3.06
C CYS A 332 5.83 2.21 3.60
N ILE A 333 4.70 1.60 3.94
CA ILE A 333 3.52 2.32 4.48
C ILE A 333 3.88 3.08 5.75
N ARG A 334 4.55 2.43 6.71
CA ARG A 334 4.90 3.07 7.99
C ARG A 334 5.99 4.13 7.83
N LEU A 335 6.96 3.89 6.95
CA LEU A 335 8.00 4.87 6.66
C LEU A 335 7.40 6.12 5.99
N THR A 336 6.54 5.96 4.99
CA THR A 336 5.82 7.09 4.36
C THR A 336 4.95 7.82 5.39
N THR A 337 4.24 7.09 6.26
CA THR A 337 3.46 7.71 7.36
C THR A 337 4.34 8.60 8.24
N THR A 338 5.54 8.13 8.57
CA THR A 338 6.53 8.88 9.36
C THR A 338 7.08 10.09 8.60
N ILE A 339 7.33 9.96 7.30
CA ILE A 339 7.79 11.06 6.45
C ILE A 339 6.74 12.17 6.43
N ILE A 340 5.49 11.85 6.10
CA ILE A 340 4.42 12.85 5.99
C ILE A 340 4.16 13.54 7.33
N ARG A 341 4.07 12.78 8.42
CA ARG A 341 3.81 13.34 9.76
C ARG A 341 4.85 14.37 10.20
N ASN A 342 6.10 14.18 9.79
CA ASN A 342 7.21 15.02 10.23
C ASN A 342 7.79 15.87 9.09
N LEU A 343 7.03 16.08 8.01
CA LEU A 343 7.49 16.87 6.88
C LEU A 343 7.60 18.35 7.28
N ARG A 344 8.74 18.97 7.02
CA ARG A 344 8.98 20.38 7.29
C ARG A 344 8.67 21.21 6.05
N PHE A 345 8.02 22.34 6.24
CA PHE A 345 7.74 23.33 5.21
C PHE A 345 8.63 24.57 5.39
N TYR A 346 8.97 25.22 4.28
CA TYR A 346 9.69 26.49 4.24
C TYR A 346 8.82 27.57 3.57
N PRO A 347 7.96 28.27 4.32
CA PRO A 347 7.00 29.25 3.75
C PRO A 347 7.64 30.31 2.85
N GLU A 348 8.81 30.83 3.24
CA GLU A 348 9.55 31.80 2.45
C GLU A 348 9.96 31.24 1.07
N ASN A 349 10.42 30.00 1.02
CA ASN A 349 10.79 29.35 -0.25
C ASN A 349 9.55 29.04 -1.10
N ILE A 350 8.46 28.61 -0.45
CA ILE A 350 7.17 28.38 -1.12
C ILE A 350 6.69 29.68 -1.79
N ARG A 351 6.72 30.80 -1.07
CA ARG A 351 6.32 32.09 -1.63
C ARG A 351 7.29 32.58 -2.70
N LYS A 352 8.60 32.43 -2.49
CA LYS A 352 9.61 32.76 -3.49
C LYS A 352 9.37 32.01 -4.81
N ASN A 353 9.15 30.70 -4.74
CA ASN A 353 8.98 29.87 -5.93
C ASN A 353 7.64 30.12 -6.63
N LEU A 354 6.57 30.39 -5.87
CA LEU A 354 5.29 30.83 -6.43
C LEU A 354 5.44 32.11 -7.27
N ASN A 355 6.35 33.01 -6.88
CA ASN A 355 6.62 34.26 -7.57
C ASN A 355 7.81 34.19 -8.55
N LEU A 356 8.37 33.00 -8.81
CA LEU A 356 9.59 32.85 -9.61
C LEU A 356 9.45 33.42 -11.03
N LEU A 357 8.24 33.40 -11.58
CA LEU A 357 7.94 33.94 -12.90
C LEU A 357 7.48 35.40 -12.88
N ASN A 358 7.69 36.15 -11.78
CA ASN A 358 7.30 37.57 -11.66
C ASN A 358 5.85 37.85 -12.09
N GLY A 359 4.93 36.97 -11.68
CA GLY A 359 3.50 37.08 -11.95
C GLY A 359 3.03 36.49 -13.28
N LEU A 360 3.91 36.02 -14.17
CA LEU A 360 3.49 35.46 -15.47
C LEU A 360 2.52 34.28 -15.35
N ASN A 361 2.62 33.51 -14.28
CA ASN A 361 1.70 32.40 -13.96
C ASN A 361 0.26 32.84 -13.65
N MET A 362 0.01 34.15 -13.51
CA MET A 362 -1.31 34.73 -13.28
C MET A 362 -1.97 35.25 -14.56
N GLY A 363 -1.33 35.09 -15.72
CA GLY A 363 -1.88 35.57 -17.00
C GLY A 363 -3.27 35.01 -17.32
N GLU A 364 -3.57 33.78 -16.90
CA GLU A 364 -4.90 33.19 -17.09
C GLU A 364 -6.01 34.00 -16.39
N ALA A 365 -5.76 34.47 -15.16
CA ALA A 365 -6.73 35.24 -14.38
C ALA A 365 -7.13 36.54 -15.11
N ILE A 366 -6.14 37.24 -15.67
CA ILE A 366 -6.35 38.46 -16.46
C ILE A 366 -7.08 38.14 -17.76
N MET A 367 -6.66 37.11 -18.49
CA MET A 367 -7.28 36.71 -19.77
C MET A 367 -8.77 36.38 -19.58
N ILE A 368 -9.11 35.64 -18.52
CA ILE A 368 -10.49 35.27 -18.21
C ILE A 368 -11.32 36.51 -17.87
N GLU A 369 -10.78 37.45 -17.07
CA GLU A 369 -11.54 38.63 -16.69
C GLU A 369 -11.76 39.60 -17.87
N LEU A 370 -10.74 39.83 -18.72
CA LEU A 370 -10.90 40.57 -19.97
C LEU A 370 -11.98 39.96 -20.87
N SER A 371 -12.01 38.62 -20.95
CA SER A 371 -13.02 37.90 -21.73
C SER A 371 -14.44 38.14 -21.20
N LYS A 372 -14.64 38.14 -19.87
CA LYS A 372 -15.95 38.44 -19.25
C LYS A 372 -16.39 39.88 -19.49
N LYS A 373 -15.45 40.81 -19.61
CA LYS A 373 -15.71 42.23 -19.90
C LYS A 373 -15.93 42.55 -21.38
N GLY A 374 -15.97 41.53 -22.24
CA GLY A 374 -16.43 41.66 -23.63
C GLY A 374 -15.34 41.67 -24.70
N VAL A 375 -14.05 41.56 -24.35
CA VAL A 375 -12.92 41.54 -25.29
C VAL A 375 -12.94 40.28 -26.18
N GLY A 376 -13.54 39.20 -25.70
CA GLY A 376 -13.48 37.90 -26.38
C GLY A 376 -12.16 37.17 -26.12
N ARG A 377 -12.23 35.84 -26.02
CA ARG A 377 -11.12 35.02 -25.49
C ARG A 377 -9.82 35.11 -26.30
N GLN A 378 -9.92 35.07 -27.63
CA GLN A 378 -8.73 35.02 -28.49
C GLN A 378 -7.97 36.35 -28.46
N GLU A 379 -8.69 37.46 -28.47
CA GLU A 379 -8.11 38.79 -28.36
C GLU A 379 -7.54 39.03 -26.96
N ALA A 380 -8.27 38.66 -25.90
CA ALA A 380 -7.76 38.72 -24.52
C ALA A 380 -6.48 37.90 -24.34
N HIS A 381 -6.40 36.71 -24.94
CA HIS A 381 -5.20 35.89 -24.92
C HIS A 381 -4.01 36.60 -25.58
N GLU A 382 -4.20 37.20 -26.76
CA GLU A 382 -3.12 37.90 -27.46
C GLU A 382 -2.64 39.13 -26.69
N ILE A 383 -3.55 39.93 -26.12
CA ILE A 383 -3.21 41.07 -25.26
C ILE A 383 -2.35 40.63 -24.06
N VAL A 384 -2.78 39.59 -23.34
CA VAL A 384 -2.06 39.06 -22.19
C VAL A 384 -0.71 38.46 -22.60
N ARG A 385 -0.65 37.76 -23.74
CA ARG A 385 0.59 37.22 -24.29
C ARG A 385 1.61 38.33 -24.57
N GLN A 386 1.19 39.43 -25.20
CA GLN A 386 2.07 40.55 -25.50
C GLN A 386 2.60 41.21 -24.22
N CYS A 387 1.73 41.42 -23.22
CA CYS A 387 2.15 41.92 -21.90
C CYS A 387 3.13 40.97 -21.21
N ALA A 388 2.89 39.66 -21.28
CA ALA A 388 3.77 38.64 -20.72
C ALA A 388 5.15 38.60 -21.39
N MET A 389 5.21 38.70 -22.72
CA MET A 389 6.47 38.78 -23.46
C MET A 389 7.24 40.05 -23.12
N SER A 390 6.56 41.20 -23.11
CA SER A 390 7.16 42.48 -22.74
C SER A 390 7.71 42.48 -21.31
N ALA A 391 6.96 41.94 -20.34
CA ALA A 391 7.40 41.81 -18.96
C ALA A 391 8.65 40.93 -18.85
N ARG A 392 8.68 39.81 -19.59
CA ARG A 392 9.80 38.89 -19.59
C ARG A 392 11.06 39.49 -20.21
N GLU A 393 10.93 40.16 -21.35
CA GLU A 393 12.05 40.81 -22.04
C GLU A 393 12.63 41.98 -21.24
N SER A 394 11.75 42.72 -20.55
CA SER A 394 12.14 43.90 -19.77
C SER A 394 12.53 43.58 -18.32
N GLY A 395 12.32 42.34 -17.86
CA GLY A 395 12.61 41.90 -16.50
C GLY A 395 11.70 42.53 -15.42
N ILE A 396 10.56 43.11 -15.80
CA ILE A 396 9.61 43.74 -14.87
C ILE A 396 8.53 42.75 -14.41
N HIS A 397 7.77 43.10 -13.38
CA HIS A 397 6.63 42.29 -12.95
C HIS A 397 5.50 42.37 -13.98
N MET A 398 4.80 41.26 -14.21
CA MET A 398 3.70 41.21 -15.20
C MET A 398 2.62 42.27 -14.92
N LYS A 399 2.34 42.53 -13.64
CA LYS A 399 1.45 43.61 -13.18
C LYS A 399 1.81 44.97 -13.82
N ASP A 400 3.08 45.33 -13.86
CA ASP A 400 3.51 46.65 -14.35
C ASP A 400 3.35 46.74 -15.87
N ALA A 401 3.61 45.65 -16.59
CA ALA A 401 3.34 45.56 -18.03
C ALA A 401 1.84 45.68 -18.35
N LEU A 402 0.97 45.08 -17.51
CA LEU A 402 -0.48 45.18 -17.65
C LEU A 402 -0.99 46.61 -17.40
N LEU A 403 -0.49 47.28 -16.36
CA LEU A 403 -0.87 48.67 -16.04
C LEU A 403 -0.44 49.67 -17.12
N ALA A 404 0.68 49.40 -17.80
CA ALA A 404 1.16 50.21 -18.91
C ALA A 404 0.37 49.98 -20.23
N ASN A 405 -0.38 48.88 -20.34
CA ASN A 405 -1.12 48.54 -21.55
C ASN A 405 -2.48 49.26 -21.57
N LYS A 406 -2.64 50.21 -22.51
CA LYS A 406 -3.88 51.02 -22.63
C LYS A 406 -5.12 50.17 -22.85
N THR A 407 -5.04 49.12 -23.68
CA THR A 407 -6.18 48.24 -23.94
C THR A 407 -6.58 47.48 -22.67
N VAL A 408 -5.63 47.03 -21.84
CA VAL A 408 -5.98 46.40 -20.56
C VAL A 408 -6.68 47.42 -19.64
N SER A 409 -6.16 48.64 -19.55
CA SER A 409 -6.71 49.72 -18.70
C SER A 409 -8.08 50.24 -19.15
N GLU A 410 -8.49 50.01 -20.39
CA GLU A 410 -9.85 50.31 -20.88
C GLU A 410 -10.91 49.38 -20.25
N TYR A 411 -10.53 48.14 -19.92
CA TYR A 411 -11.46 47.15 -19.37
C TYR A 411 -11.25 46.90 -17.87
N LEU A 412 -10.02 46.98 -17.37
CA LEU A 412 -9.69 46.67 -15.97
C LEU A 412 -9.10 47.88 -15.25
N ALA A 413 -9.68 48.23 -14.11
CA ALA A 413 -9.10 49.23 -13.22
C ALA A 413 -7.80 48.69 -12.57
N GLU A 414 -6.90 49.58 -12.18
CA GLU A 414 -5.65 49.21 -11.49
C GLU A 414 -5.89 48.31 -10.27
N SER A 415 -6.91 48.61 -9.47
CA SER A 415 -7.26 47.78 -8.31
C SER A 415 -7.68 46.36 -8.68
N GLU A 416 -8.38 46.19 -9.82
CA GLU A 416 -8.79 44.87 -10.31
C GLU A 416 -7.57 44.07 -10.80
N ILE A 417 -6.64 44.73 -11.51
CA ILE A 417 -5.39 44.11 -11.97
C ILE A 417 -4.57 43.64 -10.77
N ILE A 418 -4.42 44.48 -9.73
CA ILE A 418 -3.69 44.11 -8.51
C ILE A 418 -4.32 42.89 -7.83
N GLN A 419 -5.65 42.85 -7.72
CA GLN A 419 -6.36 41.72 -7.10
C GLN A 419 -6.24 40.42 -7.91
N LEU A 420 -6.36 40.49 -9.24
CA LEU A 420 -6.25 39.32 -10.14
C LEU A 420 -4.82 38.78 -10.21
N MET A 421 -3.81 39.63 -9.99
CA MET A 421 -2.40 39.27 -9.96
C MET A 421 -1.96 38.67 -8.61
N ASP A 422 -2.83 38.68 -7.60
CA ASP A 422 -2.55 38.02 -6.33
C ASP A 422 -2.83 36.50 -6.43
N PRO A 423 -1.79 35.65 -6.33
CA PRO A 423 -1.96 34.20 -6.45
C PRO A 423 -2.87 33.59 -5.39
N ASP A 424 -3.02 34.23 -4.23
CA ASP A 424 -3.88 33.73 -3.16
C ASP A 424 -5.38 33.81 -3.54
N ASN A 425 -5.74 34.67 -4.50
CA ASN A 425 -7.09 34.81 -5.04
C ASN A 425 -7.40 33.84 -6.21
N TYR A 426 -6.40 33.10 -6.71
CA TYR A 426 -6.55 32.24 -7.90
C TYR A 426 -6.29 30.76 -7.61
N ILE A 427 -6.77 30.30 -6.46
CA ILE A 427 -6.71 28.88 -6.02
C ILE A 427 -8.02 28.11 -6.27
N GLY A 428 -9.01 28.76 -6.89
CA GLY A 428 -10.31 28.18 -7.21
C GLY A 428 -10.97 27.52 -6.00
N THR A 429 -11.42 26.28 -6.17
CA THR A 429 -12.09 25.52 -5.11
C THR A 429 -11.14 24.65 -4.26
N ALA A 430 -9.83 24.90 -4.27
CA ALA A 430 -8.84 23.99 -3.67
C ALA A 430 -9.14 23.72 -2.18
N VAL A 431 -9.46 24.76 -1.41
CA VAL A 431 -9.81 24.65 0.02
C VAL A 431 -11.10 23.83 0.21
N GLN A 432 -12.14 24.12 -0.58
CA GLN A 432 -13.41 23.40 -0.51
C GLN A 432 -13.28 21.92 -0.90
N GLN A 433 -12.41 21.61 -1.86
CA GLN A 433 -12.13 20.21 -2.24
C GLN A 433 -11.45 19.45 -1.11
N VAL A 434 -10.49 20.08 -0.40
CA VAL A 434 -9.84 19.49 0.78
C VAL A 434 -10.86 19.22 1.88
N ASP A 435 -11.68 20.22 2.23
CA ASP A 435 -12.69 20.08 3.29
C ASP A 435 -13.74 19.01 2.92
N SER A 436 -14.19 18.97 1.67
CA SER A 436 -15.15 17.98 1.17
C SER A 436 -14.59 16.56 1.24
N LEU A 437 -13.32 16.37 0.84
CA LEU A 437 -12.68 15.06 0.92
C LEU A 437 -12.46 14.64 2.38
N ALA A 438 -11.96 15.52 3.23
CA ALA A 438 -11.73 15.22 4.64
C ALA A 438 -13.04 14.80 5.33
N ALA A 439 -14.13 15.53 5.12
CA ALA A 439 -15.45 15.20 5.65
C ALA A 439 -15.98 13.85 5.12
N LYS A 440 -15.71 13.50 3.86
CA LYS A 440 -16.05 12.19 3.29
C LYS A 440 -15.25 11.07 3.95
N LEU A 441 -13.94 11.24 4.11
CA LEU A 441 -13.04 10.18 4.57
C LEU A 441 -13.07 9.97 6.09
N GLN A 442 -13.29 11.02 6.88
CA GLN A 442 -13.44 10.91 8.34
C GLN A 442 -14.67 10.09 8.76
N LYS A 443 -15.67 9.96 7.88
CA LYS A 443 -16.86 9.10 8.10
C LYS A 443 -16.61 7.62 7.79
N ARG A 444 -15.50 7.28 7.13
CA ARG A 444 -15.16 5.90 6.72
C ARG A 444 -14.26 5.25 7.79
N LYS A 445 -14.62 4.04 8.23
CA LYS A 445 -13.86 3.27 9.24
C LYS A 445 -12.58 2.65 8.67
#